data_AF-A0A662H656-F1
#
_entry.id   AF-A0A662H656-F1
#
_cell.length_a   1.000
_cell.length_b   1.000
_cell.length_c   1.000
_cell.angle_alpha   90.00
_cell.angle_beta   90.00
_cell.angle_gamma   90.00
#
_symmetry.space_group_name_H-M   'P 1'
#
loop_
_entity.id
_entity.type
_entity.pdbx_description
1 polymer ?
#
loop_
_entity_poly.entity_id
_entity_poly.type
_entity_poly.pdbx_seq_one_letter_code
_entity_poly.pdbx_strand_id
1 'polypeptide(L)'
;CNFVTVGETACGGASAINIFAYQSNIIKIYKCEIHSSWIGIYIEECPTSTILNNRIYGNSHIGIKIYKCFTAGVLHWLCVEGGDDVTTTKIIGNYIQDNSYGIHMDTEHGPTGYFNHYIRIQYNTIENNNVGIYVNSTETHIYENNFVKNKKHAIVGRDRRATKFYVNYSRDWFLDAPVGNYWDDYTGTGAEPYKIYPGVFDYFPLTKPVKIPVIRDFEGPYVKIKSAKVVWRDKRFFIRIEYIISDESYVAGNSKLTLGGFAVVHLLGPHMEKELEFPWLGYAEGILGPEELTKRVEGVYNFGEYACNWQPMPAEWLRDASLTLYCTDMWGNWNKNDTSPPRIAVLPRILMGRKAIVIHALVLDWSKVSKVQLMYSVRSSWKTVDMAYDESTHLYFARIPLIREKVIRCKVYARDIYGNDITSKVLSVELHVDTEGPKITDVSRAPEKPTTKDSVKIVANVTDPSGIGQVILSYSTDKKTWHNVTMKLNAKTGLYEAVIPACKTATTVYYKIYASDTVGNWAESETYSYTVSAPPTEVPTRDLTPYIIGVAVLVIVIVVCIILIKRRKAS
;
A
#
# COMPACT_ATOMS: atom_id res chain seq x y z
N CYS A 1 -13.67 6.84 -13.28
CA CYS A 1 -12.83 5.62 -13.24
C CYS A 1 -11.90 5.67 -12.04
N ASN A 2 -11.88 4.60 -11.25
CA ASN A 2 -11.01 4.39 -10.09
C ASN A 2 -9.73 3.68 -10.53
N PHE A 3 -8.57 4.25 -10.18
CA PHE A 3 -7.28 3.57 -10.25
C PHE A 3 -6.93 3.15 -8.83
N VAL A 4 -6.67 1.86 -8.67
CA VAL A 4 -6.28 1.29 -7.39
C VAL A 4 -4.90 0.68 -7.56
N THR A 5 -3.99 0.99 -6.64
CA THR A 5 -2.64 0.44 -6.67
C THR A 5 -2.28 -0.13 -5.32
N VAL A 6 -1.80 -1.38 -5.32
CA VAL A 6 -1.20 -2.06 -4.17
C VAL A 6 0.25 -2.35 -4.55
N GLY A 7 1.18 -1.73 -3.85
CA GLY A 7 2.59 -1.73 -4.22
C GLY A 7 3.52 -1.90 -3.04
N GLU A 8 4.67 -2.53 -3.27
CA GLU A 8 5.83 -2.48 -2.36
C GLU A 8 5.52 -2.88 -0.91
N THR A 9 4.67 -3.88 -0.74
CA THR A 9 4.20 -4.34 0.57
C THR A 9 4.26 -5.86 0.70
N ALA A 10 4.24 -6.35 1.94
CA ALA A 10 4.14 -7.77 2.24
C ALA A 10 2.75 -8.09 2.80
N CYS A 11 2.06 -9.06 2.18
CA CYS A 11 0.73 -9.51 2.56
C CYS A 11 0.79 -11.02 2.85
N GLY A 12 0.54 -11.43 4.08
CA GLY A 12 0.49 -12.85 4.40
C GLY A 12 -0.27 -13.21 5.67
N GLY A 13 -0.64 -14.49 5.78
CA GLY A 13 -1.33 -15.05 6.95
C GLY A 13 -2.84 -14.79 6.99
N ALA A 14 -3.45 -14.28 5.92
CA ALA A 14 -4.90 -14.18 5.83
C ALA A 14 -5.55 -15.57 5.82
N SER A 15 -6.69 -15.72 6.50
CA SER A 15 -7.41 -17.00 6.58
C SER A 15 -7.95 -17.48 5.23
N ALA A 16 -8.23 -16.55 4.32
CA ALA A 16 -8.74 -16.84 2.98
C ALA A 16 -7.91 -16.17 1.89
N ILE A 17 -7.98 -14.85 1.76
CA ILE A 17 -7.38 -14.12 0.63
C ILE A 17 -6.47 -13.01 1.15
N ASN A 18 -5.25 -12.88 0.60
CA ASN A 18 -4.35 -11.79 0.97
C ASN A 18 -4.73 -10.47 0.26
N ILE A 19 -4.93 -10.52 -1.06
CA ILE A 19 -5.39 -9.36 -1.85
C ILE A 19 -6.63 -9.76 -2.64
N PHE A 20 -7.76 -9.11 -2.33
CA PHE A 20 -9.00 -9.27 -3.08
C PHE A 20 -9.37 -7.96 -3.78
N ALA A 21 -9.62 -8.04 -5.08
CA ALA A 21 -10.10 -6.94 -5.88
C ALA A 21 -11.43 -7.33 -6.55
N TYR A 22 -12.44 -6.49 -6.34
CA TYR A 22 -13.77 -6.69 -6.87
C TYR A 22 -14.23 -5.42 -7.58
N GLN A 23 -14.64 -5.54 -8.85
CA GLN A 23 -15.24 -4.43 -9.62
C GLN A 23 -14.40 -3.14 -9.63
N SER A 24 -13.08 -3.29 -9.66
CA SER A 24 -12.16 -2.16 -9.86
C SER A 24 -11.98 -1.91 -11.36
N ASN A 25 -12.15 -0.67 -11.81
CA ASN A 25 -11.94 -0.32 -13.23
C ASN A 25 -10.51 -0.61 -13.67
N ILE A 26 -9.53 -0.07 -12.95
CA ILE A 26 -8.10 -0.26 -13.21
C ILE A 26 -7.44 -0.61 -11.87
N ILE A 27 -6.92 -1.83 -11.75
CA ILE A 27 -6.14 -2.24 -10.57
C ILE A 27 -4.71 -2.62 -10.95
N LYS A 28 -3.74 -2.20 -10.14
CA LYS A 28 -2.35 -2.63 -10.23
C LYS A 28 -1.87 -3.21 -8.90
N ILE A 29 -1.25 -4.37 -8.95
CA ILE A 29 -0.58 -5.05 -7.83
C ILE A 29 0.88 -5.27 -8.24
N TYR A 30 1.83 -4.63 -7.57
CA TYR A 30 3.24 -4.70 -7.98
C TYR A 30 4.25 -4.77 -6.84
N LYS A 31 5.39 -5.43 -7.09
CA LYS A 31 6.51 -5.54 -6.13
C LYS A 31 6.09 -5.98 -4.71
N CYS A 32 5.04 -6.79 -4.61
CA CYS A 32 4.55 -7.30 -3.33
C CYS A 32 5.13 -8.69 -3.03
N GLU A 33 5.22 -9.02 -1.75
CA GLU A 33 5.42 -10.39 -1.26
C GLU A 33 4.09 -10.93 -0.73
N ILE A 34 3.53 -11.95 -1.37
CA ILE A 34 2.16 -12.44 -1.11
C ILE A 34 2.21 -13.92 -0.79
N HIS A 35 1.91 -14.28 0.47
CA HIS A 35 2.16 -15.64 0.92
C HIS A 35 1.24 -16.16 2.03
N SER A 36 1.26 -17.48 2.22
CA SER A 36 0.68 -18.13 3.41
C SER A 36 -0.82 -17.86 3.65
N SER A 37 -1.62 -17.81 2.59
CA SER A 37 -3.09 -17.79 2.67
C SER A 37 -3.71 -18.96 1.90
N TRP A 38 -5.04 -19.04 1.81
CA TRP A 38 -5.70 -19.98 0.90
C TRP A 38 -5.53 -19.53 -0.56
N ILE A 39 -5.79 -18.25 -0.83
CA ILE A 39 -5.59 -17.59 -2.12
C ILE A 39 -4.68 -16.37 -1.94
N GLY A 40 -3.62 -16.26 -2.74
CA GLY A 40 -2.72 -15.10 -2.71
C GLY A 40 -3.41 -13.84 -3.24
N ILE A 41 -3.65 -13.81 -4.55
CA ILE A 41 -4.35 -12.72 -5.24
C ILE A 41 -5.66 -13.27 -5.79
N TYR A 42 -6.76 -12.57 -5.55
CA TYR A 42 -8.03 -12.83 -6.20
C TYR A 42 -8.54 -11.57 -6.91
N ILE A 43 -8.62 -11.63 -8.24
CA ILE A 43 -9.21 -10.59 -9.08
C ILE A 43 -10.55 -11.09 -9.60
N GLU A 44 -11.61 -10.35 -9.27
CA GLU A 44 -12.98 -10.63 -9.68
C GLU A 44 -13.60 -9.42 -10.36
N GLU A 45 -14.16 -9.63 -11.56
CA GLU A 45 -14.91 -8.60 -12.29
C GLU A 45 -14.13 -7.27 -12.47
N CYS A 46 -12.79 -7.34 -12.56
CA CYS A 46 -11.94 -6.19 -12.84
C CYS A 46 -11.49 -6.24 -14.32
N PRO A 47 -12.00 -5.36 -15.20
CA PRO A 47 -11.78 -5.42 -16.64
C PRO A 47 -10.32 -5.14 -17.00
N THR A 48 -9.67 -4.23 -16.27
CA THR A 48 -8.27 -3.86 -16.48
C THR A 48 -7.48 -4.10 -15.21
N SER A 49 -6.50 -5.00 -15.29
CA SER A 49 -5.73 -5.44 -14.13
C SER A 49 -4.27 -5.67 -14.47
N THR A 50 -3.35 -5.27 -13.60
CA THR A 50 -1.91 -5.45 -13.78
C THR A 50 -1.30 -6.10 -12.56
N ILE A 51 -0.77 -7.31 -12.70
CA ILE A 51 -0.03 -8.04 -11.66
C ILE A 51 1.43 -8.09 -12.10
N LEU A 52 2.28 -7.25 -11.50
CA LEU A 52 3.60 -6.91 -12.01
C LEU A 52 4.73 -7.14 -11.00
N ASN A 53 5.68 -8.02 -11.31
CA ASN A 53 6.91 -8.20 -10.54
C ASN A 53 6.69 -8.55 -9.04
N ASN A 54 5.73 -9.41 -8.73
CA ASN A 54 5.44 -9.87 -7.37
C ASN A 54 6.14 -11.21 -7.06
N ARG A 55 6.34 -11.50 -5.77
CA ARG A 55 6.65 -12.85 -5.27
C ARG A 55 5.38 -13.44 -4.63
N ILE A 56 4.86 -14.52 -5.18
CA ILE A 56 3.59 -15.13 -4.78
C ILE A 56 3.84 -16.59 -4.43
N TYR A 57 3.83 -16.92 -3.14
CA TYR A 57 4.32 -18.23 -2.72
C TYR A 57 3.67 -18.85 -1.49
N GLY A 58 3.71 -20.18 -1.40
CA GLY A 58 3.27 -20.91 -0.21
C GLY A 58 1.79 -20.71 0.15
N ASN A 59 0.94 -20.35 -0.82
CA ASN A 59 -0.51 -20.31 -0.61
C ASN A 59 -1.05 -21.74 -0.74
N SER A 60 -1.89 -22.15 0.21
CA SER A 60 -2.32 -23.54 0.32
C SER A 60 -3.16 -24.01 -0.87
N HIS A 61 -3.80 -23.08 -1.60
CA HIS A 61 -4.59 -23.39 -2.77
C HIS A 61 -4.17 -22.63 -4.04
N ILE A 62 -4.43 -21.32 -4.16
CA ILE A 62 -4.21 -20.60 -5.42
C ILE A 62 -3.24 -19.44 -5.20
N GLY A 63 -2.22 -19.32 -6.06
CA GLY A 63 -1.36 -18.14 -6.11
C GLY A 63 -2.12 -16.92 -6.66
N ILE A 64 -2.62 -17.02 -7.89
CA ILE A 64 -3.42 -15.99 -8.56
C ILE A 64 -4.73 -16.58 -9.07
N LYS A 65 -5.87 -16.07 -8.61
CA LYS A 65 -7.21 -16.39 -9.13
C LYS A 65 -7.73 -15.25 -9.99
N ILE A 66 -8.14 -15.55 -11.22
CA ILE A 66 -8.81 -14.63 -12.14
C ILE A 66 -10.22 -15.16 -12.41
N TYR A 67 -11.24 -14.33 -12.16
CA TYR A 67 -12.64 -14.72 -12.31
C TYR A 67 -13.47 -13.59 -12.90
N LYS A 68 -14.10 -13.85 -14.04
CA LYS A 68 -14.95 -12.89 -14.77
C LYS A 68 -14.27 -11.55 -15.07
N CYS A 69 -12.96 -11.55 -15.27
CA CYS A 69 -12.25 -10.38 -15.78
C CYS A 69 -12.52 -10.27 -17.27
N PHE A 70 -13.52 -9.46 -17.64
CA PHE A 70 -14.03 -9.31 -18.99
C PHE A 70 -13.94 -7.84 -19.42
N THR A 71 -13.75 -7.56 -20.71
CA THR A 71 -13.74 -6.18 -21.24
C THR A 71 -15.13 -5.55 -21.07
N ALA A 72 -15.21 -4.23 -20.84
CA ALA A 72 -16.50 -3.61 -20.53
C ALA A 72 -17.49 -3.71 -21.71
N GLY A 73 -18.78 -3.91 -21.41
CA GLY A 73 -19.86 -4.15 -22.38
C GLY A 73 -20.96 -5.08 -21.84
N VAL A 74 -20.63 -5.93 -20.86
CA VAL A 74 -21.60 -6.85 -20.20
C VAL A 74 -21.64 -6.67 -18.67
N LEU A 75 -20.57 -6.13 -18.06
CA LEU A 75 -20.56 -5.78 -16.64
C LEU A 75 -21.20 -4.40 -16.46
N HIS A 76 -22.41 -4.34 -15.93
CA HIS A 76 -23.29 -3.16 -15.93
C HIS A 76 -22.79 -1.91 -15.17
N TRP A 77 -21.54 -1.83 -14.70
CA TRP A 77 -21.12 -0.82 -13.71
C TRP A 77 -19.69 -0.25 -13.87
N LEU A 78 -18.98 -0.52 -14.98
CA LEU A 78 -17.55 -0.17 -15.14
C LEU A 78 -17.31 0.77 -16.34
N CYS A 79 -16.59 1.87 -16.11
CA CYS A 79 -16.60 3.06 -16.96
C CYS A 79 -15.52 3.13 -18.06
N VAL A 80 -14.54 2.22 -18.13
CA VAL A 80 -13.53 2.25 -19.22
C VAL A 80 -13.84 1.18 -20.26
N GLU A 81 -14.44 1.58 -21.37
CA GLU A 81 -14.83 0.72 -22.49
C GLU A 81 -13.94 0.98 -23.71
N GLY A 82 -12.69 0.52 -23.65
CA GLY A 82 -11.63 0.94 -24.57
C GLY A 82 -11.39 0.07 -25.79
N GLY A 83 -12.23 -0.93 -26.01
CA GLY A 83 -11.92 -2.04 -26.90
C GLY A 83 -11.04 -3.09 -26.23
N ASP A 84 -11.14 -4.28 -26.81
CA ASP A 84 -10.59 -5.53 -26.27
C ASP A 84 -9.07 -5.55 -26.17
N ASP A 85 -8.38 -4.84 -27.08
CA ASP A 85 -6.91 -4.87 -27.18
C ASP A 85 -6.18 -3.98 -26.17
N VAL A 86 -6.90 -3.06 -25.50
CA VAL A 86 -6.29 -2.14 -24.51
C VAL A 86 -6.65 -2.55 -23.09
N THR A 87 -7.94 -2.78 -22.82
CA THR A 87 -8.46 -3.06 -21.47
C THR A 87 -8.30 -4.53 -21.10
N THR A 88 -7.07 -4.92 -20.74
CA THR A 88 -6.68 -6.32 -20.53
C THR A 88 -6.20 -6.58 -19.10
N THR A 89 -6.20 -7.86 -18.70
CA THR A 89 -5.46 -8.30 -17.51
C THR A 89 -4.05 -8.75 -17.91
N LYS A 90 -3.03 -8.12 -17.33
CA LYS A 90 -1.61 -8.39 -17.58
C LYS A 90 -0.96 -9.01 -16.34
N ILE A 91 -0.37 -10.20 -16.47
CA ILE A 91 0.42 -10.88 -15.44
C ILE A 91 1.86 -10.96 -15.93
N ILE A 92 2.73 -10.08 -15.43
CA ILE A 92 4.07 -9.87 -15.98
C ILE A 92 5.15 -9.88 -14.91
N GLY A 93 6.24 -10.61 -15.13
CA GLY A 93 7.44 -10.51 -14.29
C GLY A 93 7.36 -11.20 -12.92
N ASN A 94 6.31 -11.99 -12.65
CA ASN A 94 6.07 -12.53 -11.31
C ASN A 94 6.82 -13.85 -11.05
N TYR A 95 7.11 -14.12 -9.79
CA TYR A 95 7.61 -15.40 -9.28
C TYR A 95 6.48 -16.09 -8.51
N ILE A 96 5.94 -17.18 -9.06
CA ILE A 96 4.73 -17.86 -8.58
C ILE A 96 5.09 -19.30 -8.20
N GLN A 97 5.25 -19.55 -6.90
CA GLN A 97 5.94 -20.75 -6.41
C GLN A 97 5.22 -21.46 -5.27
N ASP A 98 5.36 -22.79 -5.19
CA ASP A 98 4.94 -23.58 -4.02
C ASP A 98 3.44 -23.44 -3.66
N ASN A 99 2.57 -23.27 -4.65
CA ASN A 99 1.10 -23.25 -4.48
C ASN A 99 0.47 -24.55 -5.00
N SER A 100 -0.78 -24.84 -4.63
CA SER A 100 -1.49 -25.94 -5.31
C SER A 100 -1.73 -25.58 -6.79
N TYR A 101 -2.26 -24.40 -7.07
CA TYR A 101 -2.36 -23.81 -8.40
C TYR A 101 -1.52 -22.55 -8.42
N GLY A 102 -0.58 -22.41 -9.36
CA GLY A 102 0.15 -21.16 -9.55
C GLY A 102 -0.81 -20.05 -10.00
N ILE A 103 -1.44 -20.27 -11.16
CA ILE A 103 -2.49 -19.40 -11.70
C ILE A 103 -3.74 -20.24 -11.99
N HIS A 104 -4.90 -19.79 -11.54
CA HIS A 104 -6.18 -20.44 -11.75
C HIS A 104 -7.18 -19.47 -12.40
N MET A 105 -7.61 -19.80 -13.61
CA MET A 105 -8.57 -19.02 -14.39
C MET A 105 -9.75 -19.91 -14.76
N ASP A 106 -10.92 -19.61 -14.19
CA ASP A 106 -12.18 -20.29 -14.45
C ASP A 106 -13.33 -19.33 -14.13
N THR A 107 -14.50 -19.56 -14.72
CA THR A 107 -15.76 -18.90 -14.35
C THR A 107 -16.74 -19.84 -13.65
N GLU A 108 -16.34 -21.09 -13.40
CA GLU A 108 -17.05 -22.08 -12.57
C GLU A 108 -18.51 -22.32 -13.02
N HIS A 109 -18.80 -22.15 -14.32
CA HIS A 109 -20.14 -22.27 -14.88
C HIS A 109 -21.20 -21.38 -14.21
N GLY A 110 -20.82 -20.17 -13.78
CA GLY A 110 -21.77 -19.16 -13.31
C GLY A 110 -22.98 -18.99 -14.27
N PRO A 111 -24.14 -18.52 -13.77
CA PRO A 111 -25.45 -18.72 -14.40
C PRO A 111 -25.67 -18.23 -15.85
N THR A 112 -24.70 -17.57 -16.50
CA THR A 112 -24.77 -17.14 -17.91
C THR A 112 -23.34 -17.04 -18.49
N GLY A 113 -23.18 -17.15 -19.82
CA GLY A 113 -21.94 -17.40 -20.61
C GLY A 113 -20.70 -16.50 -20.48
N TYR A 114 -20.45 -15.91 -19.31
CA TYR A 114 -19.27 -15.13 -18.96
C TYR A 114 -17.97 -15.94 -18.96
N PHE A 115 -16.89 -15.25 -19.27
CA PHE A 115 -15.53 -15.76 -19.40
C PHE A 115 -14.51 -14.70 -19.03
N ASN A 116 -13.26 -15.12 -18.86
CA ASN A 116 -12.15 -14.17 -18.76
C ASN A 116 -11.71 -13.76 -20.17
N HIS A 117 -11.61 -12.46 -20.46
CA HIS A 117 -11.32 -11.93 -21.79
C HIS A 117 -9.92 -11.36 -21.87
N TYR A 118 -9.21 -11.65 -22.97
CA TYR A 118 -7.90 -11.08 -23.30
C TYR A 118 -6.90 -11.01 -22.13
N ILE A 119 -6.70 -12.14 -21.44
CA ILE A 119 -5.69 -12.25 -20.39
C ILE A 119 -4.31 -12.45 -21.01
N ARG A 120 -3.33 -11.65 -20.61
CA ARG A 120 -1.94 -11.74 -21.09
C ARG A 120 -1.03 -12.18 -19.95
N ILE A 121 -0.28 -13.25 -20.17
CA ILE A 121 0.65 -13.82 -19.18
C ILE A 121 2.02 -13.95 -19.83
N GLN A 122 2.99 -13.16 -19.35
CA GLN A 122 4.32 -13.08 -19.97
C GLN A 122 5.43 -12.87 -18.93
N TYR A 123 6.61 -13.41 -19.17
CA TYR A 123 7.79 -13.19 -18.32
C TYR A 123 7.57 -13.60 -16.85
N ASN A 124 6.82 -14.67 -16.58
CA ASN A 124 6.68 -15.19 -15.22
C ASN A 124 7.53 -16.43 -15.01
N THR A 125 7.99 -16.64 -13.78
CA THR A 125 8.51 -17.94 -13.33
C THR A 125 7.42 -18.63 -12.53
N ILE A 126 6.92 -19.76 -13.04
CA ILE A 126 5.86 -20.57 -12.44
C ILE A 126 6.49 -21.90 -12.05
N GLU A 127 6.80 -22.07 -10.77
CA GLU A 127 7.67 -23.17 -10.31
C GLU A 127 7.12 -23.93 -9.10
N ASN A 128 7.39 -25.23 -9.01
CA ASN A 128 7.06 -26.08 -7.84
C ASN A 128 5.57 -26.09 -7.43
N ASN A 129 4.64 -25.75 -8.32
CA ASN A 129 3.21 -25.84 -8.02
C ASN A 129 2.68 -27.27 -8.31
N ASN A 130 1.56 -27.68 -7.70
CA ASN A 130 0.91 -28.93 -8.12
C ASN A 130 0.39 -28.82 -9.56
N VAL A 131 -0.17 -27.66 -9.91
CA VAL A 131 -0.53 -27.26 -11.27
C VAL A 131 0.03 -25.87 -11.52
N GLY A 132 0.89 -25.70 -12.52
CA GLY A 132 1.45 -24.39 -12.85
C GLY A 132 0.35 -23.40 -13.24
N ILE A 133 -0.45 -23.76 -14.25
CA ILE A 133 -1.61 -22.99 -14.67
C ILE A 133 -2.83 -23.86 -14.96
N TYR A 134 -4.00 -23.45 -14.47
CA TYR A 134 -5.29 -24.03 -14.85
C TYR A 134 -6.08 -22.98 -15.62
N VAL A 135 -6.58 -23.36 -16.80
CA VAL A 135 -7.31 -22.47 -17.71
C VAL A 135 -8.61 -23.12 -18.17
N ASN A 136 -9.74 -22.47 -17.91
CA ASN A 136 -11.06 -22.83 -18.40
C ASN A 136 -11.87 -21.55 -18.66
N SER A 137 -12.79 -21.55 -19.64
CA SER A 137 -13.65 -20.40 -19.94
C SER A 137 -12.88 -19.07 -20.00
N THR A 138 -11.76 -19.05 -20.73
CA THR A 138 -10.80 -17.93 -20.74
C THR A 138 -10.20 -17.76 -22.14
N GLU A 139 -10.16 -16.53 -22.62
CA GLU A 139 -9.38 -16.11 -23.78
C GLU A 139 -8.07 -15.49 -23.30
N THR A 140 -6.95 -16.05 -23.73
CA THR A 140 -5.64 -15.69 -23.17
C THR A 140 -4.50 -15.97 -24.12
N HIS A 141 -3.45 -15.16 -24.00
CA HIS A 141 -2.13 -15.41 -24.59
C HIS A 141 -1.11 -15.63 -23.47
N ILE A 142 -0.52 -16.81 -23.45
CA ILE A 142 0.49 -17.25 -22.48
C ILE A 142 1.78 -17.51 -23.25
N TYR A 143 2.80 -16.69 -23.07
CA TYR A 143 4.05 -16.79 -23.85
C TYR A 143 5.20 -16.18 -23.06
N GLU A 144 6.42 -16.62 -23.34
CA GLU A 144 7.65 -16.20 -22.66
C GLU A 144 7.59 -16.37 -21.13
N ASN A 145 6.99 -17.46 -20.65
CA ASN A 145 7.04 -17.86 -19.24
C ASN A 145 7.96 -19.07 -19.04
N ASN A 146 8.42 -19.25 -17.80
CA ASN A 146 9.16 -20.42 -17.35
C ASN A 146 8.26 -21.33 -16.53
N PHE A 147 7.92 -22.51 -17.06
CA PHE A 147 7.26 -23.56 -16.30
C PHE A 147 8.30 -24.57 -15.83
N VAL A 148 8.54 -24.64 -14.52
CA VAL A 148 9.65 -25.42 -13.95
C VAL A 148 9.15 -26.28 -12.79
N LYS A 149 9.46 -27.58 -12.76
CA LYS A 149 9.21 -28.51 -11.63
C LYS A 149 7.77 -28.51 -11.08
N ASN A 150 6.80 -28.08 -11.87
CA ASN A 150 5.40 -28.22 -11.50
C ASN A 150 5.01 -29.68 -11.68
N LYS A 151 4.17 -30.26 -10.79
CA LYS A 151 3.72 -31.66 -10.98
C LYS A 151 2.95 -31.83 -12.29
N LYS A 152 2.24 -30.78 -12.71
CA LYS A 152 1.69 -30.58 -14.05
C LYS A 152 1.91 -29.13 -14.46
N HIS A 153 2.50 -28.88 -15.62
CA HIS A 153 2.76 -27.50 -16.06
C HIS A 153 1.47 -26.73 -16.35
N ALA A 154 0.53 -27.35 -17.05
CA ALA A 154 -0.76 -26.73 -17.33
C ALA A 154 -1.89 -27.77 -17.43
N ILE A 155 -3.11 -27.33 -17.14
CA ILE A 155 -4.35 -28.08 -17.36
C ILE A 155 -5.34 -27.14 -18.07
N VAL A 156 -5.99 -27.67 -19.10
CA VAL A 156 -7.04 -26.95 -19.84
C VAL A 156 -8.37 -27.63 -19.60
N GLY A 157 -9.37 -26.85 -19.16
CA GLY A 157 -10.73 -27.30 -18.91
C GLY A 157 -11.50 -27.66 -20.17
N ARG A 158 -12.81 -27.91 -20.01
CA ARG A 158 -13.68 -28.31 -21.13
C ARG A 158 -14.03 -27.14 -22.04
N ASP A 159 -14.24 -25.95 -21.48
CA ASP A 159 -14.53 -24.75 -22.25
C ASP A 159 -13.21 -24.13 -22.74
N ARG A 160 -12.73 -24.67 -23.86
CA ARG A 160 -11.48 -24.30 -24.52
C ARG A 160 -11.69 -23.13 -25.46
N ARG A 161 -12.11 -21.97 -24.92
CA ARG A 161 -12.13 -20.71 -25.69
C ARG A 161 -10.73 -20.41 -26.28
N ALA A 162 -10.54 -19.27 -26.94
CA ALA A 162 -9.33 -18.90 -27.69
C ALA A 162 -8.01 -18.75 -26.86
N THR A 163 -7.79 -19.59 -25.84
CA THR A 163 -6.55 -19.82 -25.11
C THR A 163 -5.44 -20.27 -26.05
N LYS A 164 -4.34 -19.51 -26.06
CA LYS A 164 -3.12 -19.84 -26.79
C LYS A 164 -1.93 -19.82 -25.83
N PHE A 165 -1.12 -20.88 -25.88
CA PHE A 165 0.16 -20.97 -25.16
C PHE A 165 1.34 -20.46 -25.99
N TYR A 166 1.07 -19.51 -26.88
CA TYR A 166 2.03 -18.85 -27.73
C TYR A 166 1.39 -17.58 -28.28
N VAL A 167 2.23 -16.71 -28.83
CA VAL A 167 1.81 -15.62 -29.69
C VAL A 167 2.36 -15.89 -31.09
N ASN A 168 1.44 -15.94 -32.07
CA ASN A 168 1.77 -16.01 -33.48
C ASN A 168 0.64 -15.33 -34.25
N TYR A 169 0.82 -14.04 -34.49
CA TYR A 169 -0.04 -13.26 -35.37
C TYR A 169 0.65 -13.05 -36.72
N SER A 170 1.23 -14.08 -37.33
CA SER A 170 1.80 -13.95 -38.68
C SER A 170 0.71 -14.09 -39.75
N ARG A 171 -0.05 -13.00 -39.94
CA ARG A 171 -0.50 -12.45 -41.22
C ARG A 171 -1.00 -11.01 -40.96
N ASP A 172 -0.23 -10.05 -41.49
CA ASP A 172 -0.50 -8.62 -41.68
C ASP A 172 -0.40 -7.64 -40.50
N TRP A 173 -0.32 -8.08 -39.23
CA TRP A 173 -0.52 -7.16 -38.09
C TRP A 173 0.53 -7.19 -36.97
N PHE A 174 1.68 -7.86 -37.03
CA PHE A 174 2.75 -7.75 -35.98
C PHE A 174 4.16 -7.91 -36.56
N LEU A 175 5.15 -7.22 -35.98
CA LEU A 175 6.56 -7.29 -36.42
C LEU A 175 7.39 -8.37 -35.69
N ASP A 176 6.94 -8.84 -34.52
CA ASP A 176 7.66 -9.84 -33.73
C ASP A 176 7.55 -11.26 -34.31
N ALA A 177 8.64 -12.02 -34.21
CA ALA A 177 8.62 -13.45 -34.51
C ALA A 177 7.69 -14.21 -33.56
N PRO A 178 7.03 -15.29 -34.02
CA PRO A 178 6.23 -16.16 -33.18
C PRO A 178 7.03 -16.70 -31.98
N VAL A 179 6.39 -16.77 -30.82
CA VAL A 179 7.05 -17.19 -29.58
C VAL A 179 6.09 -17.87 -28.60
N GLY A 180 6.57 -18.94 -27.96
CA GLY A 180 5.87 -19.72 -26.94
C GLY A 180 6.53 -19.61 -25.57
N ASN A 181 6.50 -20.68 -24.79
CA ASN A 181 6.99 -20.75 -23.41
C ASN A 181 8.13 -21.73 -23.25
N TYR A 182 8.87 -21.61 -22.14
CA TYR A 182 9.81 -22.63 -21.70
C TYR A 182 9.12 -23.63 -20.78
N TRP A 183 9.34 -24.92 -21.07
CA TRP A 183 8.84 -26.06 -20.30
C TRP A 183 10.05 -26.92 -19.94
N ASP A 184 10.29 -27.18 -18.66
CA ASP A 184 11.50 -27.89 -18.23
C ASP A 184 11.49 -29.40 -18.55
N ASP A 185 10.34 -29.95 -18.93
CA ASP A 185 10.18 -31.30 -19.46
C ASP A 185 10.20 -31.39 -21.01
N TYR A 186 10.30 -30.26 -21.71
CA TYR A 186 10.42 -30.25 -23.17
C TYR A 186 11.85 -30.57 -23.60
N THR A 187 12.00 -31.68 -24.34
CA THR A 187 13.29 -32.16 -24.85
C THR A 187 13.47 -31.93 -26.35
N GLY A 188 12.58 -31.16 -27.00
CA GLY A 188 12.64 -30.91 -28.43
C GLY A 188 13.61 -29.79 -28.82
N THR A 189 13.73 -29.55 -30.13
CA THR A 189 14.65 -28.55 -30.70
C THR A 189 14.03 -27.15 -30.82
N GLY A 190 12.76 -26.99 -30.46
CA GLY A 190 11.96 -25.78 -30.70
C GLY A 190 11.20 -25.77 -32.03
N ALA A 191 11.45 -26.74 -32.92
CA ALA A 191 10.71 -26.89 -34.17
C ALA A 191 9.39 -27.67 -33.99
N GLU A 192 9.34 -28.56 -33.00
CA GLU A 192 8.18 -29.40 -32.75
C GLU A 192 7.31 -28.81 -31.65
N PRO A 193 5.97 -28.78 -31.82
CA PRO A 193 5.06 -28.29 -30.80
C PRO A 193 5.17 -29.08 -29.49
N TYR A 194 5.10 -28.38 -28.36
CA TYR A 194 4.96 -29.01 -27.05
C TYR A 194 3.48 -29.30 -26.77
N LYS A 195 3.18 -30.58 -26.49
CA LYS A 195 1.82 -31.04 -26.21
C LYS A 195 1.47 -30.81 -24.75
N ILE A 196 0.63 -29.82 -24.49
CA ILE A 196 0.21 -29.43 -23.15
C ILE A 196 -0.95 -30.29 -22.66
N TYR A 197 -1.97 -30.41 -23.50
CA TYR A 197 -3.20 -31.15 -23.22
C TYR A 197 -3.69 -31.78 -24.54
N PRO A 198 -4.55 -32.82 -24.55
CA PRO A 198 -5.04 -33.39 -25.81
C PRO A 198 -5.67 -32.34 -26.72
N GLY A 199 -5.02 -32.03 -27.84
CA GLY A 199 -5.45 -31.02 -28.82
C GLY A 199 -5.05 -29.58 -28.50
N VAL A 200 -4.24 -29.34 -27.46
CA VAL A 200 -3.72 -28.02 -27.10
C VAL A 200 -2.20 -28.07 -27.07
N PHE A 201 -1.57 -27.19 -27.84
CA PHE A 201 -0.14 -27.17 -28.05
C PHE A 201 0.42 -25.77 -27.87
N ASP A 202 1.66 -25.71 -27.39
CA ASP A 202 2.54 -24.58 -27.66
C ASP A 202 3.29 -24.90 -28.96
N TYR A 203 3.02 -24.13 -30.02
CA TYR A 203 3.63 -24.34 -31.34
C TYR A 203 5.03 -23.75 -31.46
N PHE A 204 5.47 -22.93 -30.50
CA PHE A 204 6.75 -22.23 -30.54
C PHE A 204 7.50 -22.38 -29.21
N PRO A 205 7.67 -23.61 -28.69
CA PRO A 205 8.26 -23.81 -27.38
C PRO A 205 9.73 -23.39 -27.37
N LEU A 206 10.15 -22.81 -26.25
CA LEU A 206 11.50 -22.33 -26.04
C LEU A 206 12.40 -23.45 -25.52
N THR A 207 13.62 -23.54 -26.04
CA THR A 207 14.63 -24.53 -25.63
C THR A 207 15.46 -24.10 -24.44
N LYS A 208 15.34 -22.84 -24.02
CA LYS A 208 16.04 -22.27 -22.86
C LYS A 208 15.07 -21.46 -22.02
N PRO A 209 15.28 -21.39 -20.69
CA PRO A 209 14.51 -20.52 -19.83
C PRO A 209 14.56 -19.07 -20.30
N VAL A 210 13.41 -18.42 -20.23
CA VAL A 210 13.23 -16.99 -20.44
C VAL A 210 13.93 -16.24 -19.32
N LYS A 211 14.72 -15.23 -19.69
CA LYS A 211 15.27 -14.29 -18.72
C LYS A 211 14.17 -13.31 -18.31
N ILE A 212 13.71 -13.39 -17.07
CA ILE A 212 12.73 -12.44 -16.53
C ILE A 212 13.36 -11.02 -16.53
N PRO A 213 12.70 -10.01 -17.13
CA PRO A 213 13.24 -8.67 -17.22
C PRO A 213 13.28 -7.99 -15.85
N VAL A 214 14.28 -7.14 -15.63
CA VAL A 214 14.30 -6.24 -14.48
C VAL A 214 13.40 -5.05 -14.79
N ILE A 215 12.19 -5.06 -14.26
CA ILE A 215 11.22 -3.97 -14.42
C ILE A 215 11.60 -2.85 -13.44
N ARG A 216 11.85 -1.66 -13.99
CA ARG A 216 12.21 -0.46 -13.21
C ARG A 216 11.12 0.59 -13.22
N ASP A 217 10.28 0.54 -14.24
CA ASP A 217 9.17 1.45 -14.44
C ASP A 217 7.90 0.85 -13.84
N PHE A 218 7.30 1.61 -12.94
CA PHE A 218 6.04 1.28 -12.28
C PHE A 218 5.08 2.48 -12.32
N GLU A 219 5.44 3.54 -13.04
CA GLU A 219 4.60 4.71 -13.18
C GLU A 219 3.85 4.62 -14.50
N GLY A 220 2.65 5.22 -14.54
CA GLY A 220 1.89 5.29 -15.77
C GLY A 220 2.41 6.39 -16.69
N PRO A 221 2.15 6.30 -18.01
CA PRO A 221 2.62 7.26 -18.99
C PRO A 221 2.22 8.70 -18.68
N TYR A 222 3.04 9.66 -19.12
CA TYR A 222 2.61 11.05 -19.23
C TYR A 222 1.59 11.18 -20.35
N VAL A 223 0.38 11.68 -20.05
CA VAL A 223 -0.72 11.79 -21.02
C VAL A 223 -1.25 13.21 -21.05
N LYS A 224 -1.09 13.92 -22.17
CA LYS A 224 -1.60 15.29 -22.31
C LYS A 224 -2.43 15.46 -23.57
N ILE A 225 -3.62 15.99 -23.41
CA ILE A 225 -4.40 16.59 -24.49
C ILE A 225 -3.85 18.00 -24.71
N LYS A 226 -3.19 18.24 -25.85
CA LYS A 226 -2.68 19.56 -26.25
C LYS A 226 -3.84 20.47 -26.67
N SER A 227 -4.82 19.92 -27.37
CA SER A 227 -6.01 20.62 -27.82
C SER A 227 -7.16 19.63 -28.00
N ALA A 228 -8.39 20.04 -27.68
CA ALA A 228 -9.60 19.33 -28.02
C ALA A 228 -10.58 20.33 -28.63
N LYS A 229 -10.91 20.15 -29.92
CA LYS A 229 -11.78 21.07 -30.67
C LYS A 229 -13.02 20.33 -31.15
N VAL A 230 -14.18 20.85 -30.80
CA VAL A 230 -15.47 20.34 -31.30
C VAL A 230 -15.61 20.71 -32.78
N VAL A 231 -15.88 19.70 -33.62
CA VAL A 231 -16.16 19.87 -35.04
C VAL A 231 -17.61 19.49 -35.30
N TRP A 232 -18.39 20.46 -35.79
CA TRP A 232 -19.83 20.32 -36.00
C TRP A 232 -20.15 19.80 -37.41
N ARG A 233 -21.10 18.88 -37.50
CA ARG A 233 -21.79 18.43 -38.72
C ARG A 233 -23.29 18.49 -38.45
N ASP A 234 -23.94 19.57 -38.84
CA ASP A 234 -25.32 19.90 -38.50
C ASP A 234 -25.59 19.85 -36.99
N LYS A 235 -26.45 18.93 -36.51
CA LYS A 235 -26.78 18.72 -35.09
C LYS A 235 -25.95 17.63 -34.42
N ARG A 236 -24.86 17.20 -35.07
CA ARG A 236 -23.93 16.19 -34.57
C ARG A 236 -22.52 16.77 -34.48
N PHE A 237 -21.67 16.15 -33.68
CA PHE A 237 -20.30 16.59 -33.50
C PHE A 237 -19.34 15.41 -33.33
N PHE A 238 -18.07 15.68 -33.60
CA PHE A 238 -16.96 14.87 -33.13
C PHE A 238 -15.91 15.79 -32.51
N ILE A 239 -14.96 15.23 -31.76
CA ILE A 239 -13.91 16.01 -31.11
C ILE A 239 -12.58 15.68 -31.79
N ARG A 240 -11.95 16.70 -32.41
CA ARG A 240 -10.58 16.59 -32.90
C ARG A 240 -9.62 16.81 -31.73
N ILE A 241 -8.97 15.73 -31.31
CA ILE A 241 -8.05 15.69 -30.16
C ILE A 241 -6.62 15.68 -30.68
N GLU A 242 -5.81 16.65 -30.26
CA GLU A 242 -4.35 16.64 -30.45
C GLU A 242 -3.71 16.24 -29.12
N TYR A 243 -2.91 15.18 -29.12
CA TYR A 243 -2.37 14.59 -27.89
C TYR A 243 -0.87 14.33 -27.97
N ILE A 244 -0.27 14.19 -26.79
CA ILE A 244 1.08 13.69 -26.59
C ILE A 244 1.05 12.68 -25.44
N ILE A 245 1.61 11.51 -25.71
CA ILE A 245 1.81 10.43 -24.75
C ILE A 245 3.29 10.10 -24.74
N SER A 246 3.89 9.97 -23.56
CA SER A 246 5.28 9.57 -23.43
C SER A 246 5.55 8.87 -22.12
N ASP A 247 6.53 7.99 -22.11
CA ASP A 247 6.89 7.20 -20.93
C ASP A 247 8.38 6.80 -20.95
N GLU A 248 8.89 6.30 -19.83
CA GLU A 248 10.23 5.71 -19.78
C GLU A 248 10.27 4.34 -20.49
N SER A 249 9.15 3.62 -20.48
CA SER A 249 8.94 2.35 -21.19
C SER A 249 8.27 2.56 -22.56
N TYR A 250 8.15 1.48 -23.34
CA TYR A 250 7.40 1.54 -24.60
C TYR A 250 5.91 1.73 -24.30
N VAL A 251 5.29 2.72 -24.97
CA VAL A 251 3.86 3.00 -24.83
C VAL A 251 3.03 2.37 -25.94
N ALA A 252 3.60 2.30 -27.14
CA ALA A 252 2.88 1.84 -28.31
C ALA A 252 3.85 1.17 -29.28
N GLY A 253 3.29 0.49 -30.27
CA GLY A 253 4.04 -0.23 -31.27
C GLY A 253 3.31 -1.50 -31.65
N ASN A 254 3.66 -2.03 -32.81
CA ASN A 254 3.12 -3.27 -33.29
C ASN A 254 3.99 -4.47 -32.87
N SER A 255 3.90 -4.80 -31.59
CA SER A 255 4.77 -5.76 -30.94
C SER A 255 4.01 -6.67 -29.97
N LYS A 256 4.52 -7.87 -29.73
CA LYS A 256 4.13 -8.74 -28.61
C LYS A 256 4.15 -7.98 -27.27
N LEU A 257 4.97 -6.94 -27.13
CA LEU A 257 5.06 -6.13 -25.91
C LEU A 257 3.83 -5.26 -25.63
N THR A 258 3.08 -4.85 -26.65
CA THR A 258 2.02 -3.84 -26.55
C THR A 258 0.67 -4.35 -27.06
N LEU A 259 0.65 -5.27 -28.04
CA LEU A 259 -0.55 -5.88 -28.64
C LEU A 259 -1.52 -4.90 -29.34
N GLY A 260 -0.99 -3.86 -30.00
CA GLY A 260 -1.71 -3.05 -31.01
C GLY A 260 -2.46 -1.82 -30.49
N GLY A 261 -3.27 -1.97 -29.44
CA GLY A 261 -3.95 -0.86 -28.78
C GLY A 261 -3.15 -0.31 -27.59
N PHE A 262 -3.16 1.02 -27.38
CA PHE A 262 -2.38 1.62 -26.27
C PHE A 262 -3.12 2.67 -25.45
N ALA A 263 -4.15 3.31 -26.02
CA ALA A 263 -4.88 4.37 -25.37
C ALA A 263 -6.39 4.28 -25.64
N VAL A 264 -7.16 4.94 -24.77
CA VAL A 264 -8.63 4.97 -24.81
C VAL A 264 -9.07 6.41 -24.59
N VAL A 265 -9.91 6.93 -25.49
CA VAL A 265 -10.62 8.19 -25.25
C VAL A 265 -12.00 7.86 -24.74
N HIS A 266 -12.44 8.58 -23.72
CA HIS A 266 -13.74 8.41 -23.09
C HIS A 266 -14.43 9.74 -22.91
N LEU A 267 -15.68 9.82 -23.35
CA LEU A 267 -16.59 10.90 -23.08
C LEU A 267 -17.68 10.41 -22.14
N LEU A 268 -17.83 11.09 -21.01
CA LEU A 268 -18.83 10.77 -20.00
C LEU A 268 -19.64 12.01 -19.67
N GLY A 269 -20.96 11.92 -19.77
CA GLY A 269 -21.86 13.02 -19.45
C GLY A 269 -23.28 12.53 -19.13
N PRO A 270 -24.07 13.34 -18.41
CA PRO A 270 -25.39 12.94 -17.91
C PRO A 270 -26.50 12.93 -18.99
N HIS A 271 -26.18 13.26 -20.24
CA HIS A 271 -27.17 13.49 -21.30
C HIS A 271 -27.07 12.51 -22.47
N MET A 272 -26.42 11.37 -22.23
CA MET A 272 -26.15 10.35 -23.24
C MET A 272 -27.31 9.35 -23.42
N GLU A 273 -28.55 9.70 -23.12
CA GLU A 273 -29.69 8.77 -23.00
C GLU A 273 -30.17 8.13 -24.32
N LYS A 274 -29.73 8.65 -25.47
CA LYS A 274 -30.15 8.22 -26.80
C LYS A 274 -28.97 7.70 -27.59
N GLU A 275 -29.21 6.72 -28.46
CA GLU A 275 -28.24 6.15 -29.40
C GLU A 275 -27.11 5.31 -28.74
N LEU A 276 -27.15 5.08 -27.42
CA LEU A 276 -26.31 4.10 -26.71
C LEU A 276 -27.17 3.04 -26.02
N GLU A 277 -26.66 1.81 -25.99
CA GLU A 277 -27.27 0.70 -25.22
C GLU A 277 -27.10 0.93 -23.71
N PHE A 278 -25.93 1.42 -23.28
CA PHE A 278 -25.58 1.62 -21.87
C PHE A 278 -25.10 3.07 -21.59
N PRO A 279 -26.01 4.05 -21.62
CA PRO A 279 -25.66 5.47 -21.63
C PRO A 279 -24.91 5.96 -20.37
N TRP A 280 -25.06 5.27 -19.23
CA TRP A 280 -24.35 5.61 -17.99
C TRP A 280 -22.86 5.24 -18.01
N LEU A 281 -22.42 4.41 -18.96
CA LEU A 281 -21.01 4.07 -19.16
C LEU A 281 -20.27 5.16 -19.94
N GLY A 282 -21.00 6.05 -20.62
CA GLY A 282 -20.43 7.01 -21.57
C GLY A 282 -20.14 6.39 -22.93
N TYR A 283 -19.33 7.07 -23.73
CA TYR A 283 -18.87 6.59 -25.04
C TYR A 283 -17.35 6.58 -25.08
N ALA A 284 -16.74 5.48 -25.49
CA ALA A 284 -15.29 5.36 -25.57
C ALA A 284 -14.83 4.72 -26.89
N GLU A 285 -13.62 5.09 -27.30
CA GLU A 285 -12.96 4.55 -28.49
C GLU A 285 -11.49 4.26 -28.16
N GLY A 286 -11.00 3.11 -28.63
CA GLY A 286 -9.58 2.76 -28.57
C GLY A 286 -8.77 3.51 -29.63
N ILE A 287 -7.55 3.91 -29.29
CA ILE A 287 -6.57 4.47 -30.22
C ILE A 287 -5.52 3.40 -30.54
N LEU A 288 -5.35 3.13 -31.84
CA LEU A 288 -4.30 2.25 -32.37
C LEU A 288 -2.95 2.95 -32.35
N GLY A 289 -1.90 2.20 -31.99
CA GLY A 289 -0.53 2.69 -31.95
C GLY A 289 0.13 2.78 -33.34
N PRO A 290 1.27 3.48 -33.46
CA PRO A 290 2.12 3.36 -34.64
C PRO A 290 2.66 1.92 -34.81
N GLU A 291 3.14 1.60 -36.00
CA GLU A 291 3.75 0.29 -36.29
C GLU A 291 5.03 0.06 -35.47
N GLU A 292 5.90 1.07 -35.38
CA GLU A 292 7.16 0.95 -34.67
C GLU A 292 6.98 1.08 -33.15
N LEU A 293 7.75 0.28 -32.40
CA LEU A 293 7.87 0.43 -30.96
C LEU A 293 8.39 1.81 -30.59
N THR A 294 7.60 2.54 -29.81
CA THR A 294 7.94 3.90 -29.40
C THR A 294 7.62 4.15 -27.93
N LYS A 295 8.42 5.01 -27.33
CA LYS A 295 8.21 5.55 -25.98
C LYS A 295 7.43 6.86 -25.99
N ARG A 296 7.13 7.38 -27.18
CA ARG A 296 6.47 8.68 -27.36
C ARG A 296 5.61 8.69 -28.61
N VAL A 297 4.36 9.10 -28.45
CA VAL A 297 3.40 9.27 -29.54
C VAL A 297 2.85 10.69 -29.46
N GLU A 298 2.92 11.40 -30.58
CA GLU A 298 2.11 12.61 -30.79
C GLU A 298 1.16 12.33 -31.95
N GLY A 299 -0.11 12.68 -31.78
CA GLY A 299 -1.11 12.33 -32.77
C GLY A 299 -2.32 13.26 -32.75
N VAL A 300 -3.14 13.05 -33.77
CA VAL A 300 -4.47 13.67 -33.90
C VAL A 300 -5.49 12.55 -34.05
N TYR A 301 -6.57 12.61 -33.29
CA TYR A 301 -7.65 11.62 -33.34
C TYR A 301 -9.01 12.31 -33.42
N ASN A 302 -9.87 11.84 -34.32
CA ASN A 302 -11.24 12.33 -34.48
C ASN A 302 -12.18 11.45 -33.64
N PHE A 303 -12.30 11.79 -32.36
CA PHE A 303 -13.09 11.01 -31.42
C PHE A 303 -14.60 11.18 -31.66
N GLY A 304 -15.29 10.05 -31.84
CA GLY A 304 -16.73 9.97 -32.05
C GLY A 304 -17.20 10.45 -33.41
N GLU A 305 -16.35 10.38 -34.44
CA GLU A 305 -16.74 10.68 -35.83
C GLU A 305 -17.73 9.65 -36.39
N TYR A 306 -17.67 8.40 -35.92
CA TYR A 306 -18.49 7.29 -36.40
C TYR A 306 -19.27 6.58 -35.26
N ALA A 307 -19.57 7.30 -34.19
CA ALA A 307 -20.10 6.74 -32.95
C ALA A 307 -21.48 6.08 -33.05
N CYS A 308 -22.42 6.71 -33.74
CA CYS A 308 -23.83 6.32 -33.69
C CYS A 308 -24.33 5.88 -35.07
N ASN A 309 -24.39 4.57 -35.34
CA ASN A 309 -24.73 4.04 -36.66
C ASN A 309 -23.90 4.68 -37.80
N TRP A 310 -22.58 4.76 -37.60
CA TRP A 310 -21.64 5.40 -38.53
C TRP A 310 -21.87 6.91 -38.74
N GLN A 311 -22.54 7.57 -37.78
CA GLN A 311 -22.70 9.03 -37.74
C GLN A 311 -21.98 9.61 -36.52
N PRO A 312 -21.62 10.92 -36.53
CA PRO A 312 -21.01 11.56 -35.37
C PRO A 312 -21.97 11.65 -34.17
N MET A 313 -21.43 11.96 -33.00
CA MET A 313 -22.18 12.01 -31.73
C MET A 313 -23.29 13.10 -31.74
N PRO A 314 -24.45 12.86 -31.12
CA PRO A 314 -25.52 13.85 -30.96
C PRO A 314 -25.10 15.06 -30.13
N ALA A 315 -25.48 16.28 -30.52
CA ALA A 315 -25.12 17.53 -29.83
C ALA A 315 -25.37 17.53 -28.31
N GLU A 316 -26.45 16.88 -27.87
CA GLU A 316 -26.84 16.77 -26.46
C GLU A 316 -25.78 16.06 -25.61
N TRP A 317 -24.99 15.16 -26.18
CA TRP A 317 -23.94 14.44 -25.44
C TRP A 317 -22.80 15.36 -25.00
N LEU A 318 -22.63 16.53 -25.61
CA LEU A 318 -21.59 17.48 -25.23
C LEU A 318 -21.92 18.24 -23.93
N ARG A 319 -23.21 18.35 -23.59
CA ARG A 319 -23.66 19.14 -22.44
C ARG A 319 -23.19 18.47 -21.15
N ASP A 320 -22.47 19.23 -20.32
CA ASP A 320 -21.91 18.78 -19.03
C ASP A 320 -21.07 17.51 -19.12
N ALA A 321 -20.47 17.26 -20.29
CA ALA A 321 -19.63 16.09 -20.53
C ALA A 321 -18.17 16.35 -20.16
N SER A 322 -17.50 15.26 -19.79
CA SER A 322 -16.07 15.21 -19.47
C SER A 322 -15.36 14.30 -20.49
N LEU A 323 -14.26 14.79 -21.04
CA LEU A 323 -13.40 14.06 -21.97
C LEU A 323 -12.13 13.64 -21.25
N THR A 324 -11.82 12.35 -21.28
CA THR A 324 -10.60 11.78 -20.68
C THR A 324 -9.89 10.87 -21.66
N LEU A 325 -8.58 11.02 -21.76
CA LEU A 325 -7.67 10.15 -22.49
C LEU A 325 -6.89 9.31 -21.48
N TYR A 326 -7.06 7.99 -21.55
CA TYR A 326 -6.34 6.99 -20.76
C TYR A 326 -5.29 6.30 -21.64
N CYS A 327 -4.18 5.88 -21.04
CA CYS A 327 -3.13 5.14 -21.74
C CYS A 327 -2.45 4.14 -20.79
N THR A 328 -1.98 3.03 -21.35
CA THR A 328 -1.08 2.09 -20.67
C THR A 328 0.28 2.03 -21.36
N ASP A 329 1.33 1.75 -20.60
CA ASP A 329 2.62 1.32 -21.16
C ASP A 329 2.62 -0.20 -21.46
N MET A 330 3.77 -0.71 -21.92
CA MET A 330 4.01 -2.14 -22.17
C MET A 330 3.91 -3.02 -20.92
N TRP A 331 4.12 -2.49 -19.72
CA TRP A 331 4.07 -3.22 -18.46
C TRP A 331 2.66 -3.29 -17.86
N GLY A 332 1.73 -2.46 -18.33
CA GLY A 332 0.40 -2.34 -17.74
C GLY A 332 0.27 -1.21 -16.74
N ASN A 333 1.18 -0.24 -16.75
CA ASN A 333 1.05 0.98 -15.97
C ASN A 333 0.10 1.93 -16.68
N TRP A 334 -1.03 2.22 -16.04
CA TRP A 334 -2.03 3.12 -16.60
C TRP A 334 -1.87 4.53 -16.08
N ASN A 335 -2.21 5.51 -16.92
CA ASN A 335 -2.44 6.89 -16.50
C ASN A 335 -3.52 7.54 -17.36
N LYS A 336 -3.86 8.79 -17.04
CA LYS A 336 -4.79 9.62 -17.80
C LYS A 336 -4.32 11.07 -17.86
N ASN A 337 -4.92 11.86 -18.75
CA ASN A 337 -4.74 13.31 -18.68
C ASN A 337 -5.31 13.89 -17.39
N ASP A 338 -4.58 14.87 -16.84
CA ASP A 338 -5.02 15.64 -15.67
C ASP A 338 -5.22 17.10 -16.05
N THR A 339 -6.41 17.60 -15.75
CA THR A 339 -6.84 18.99 -15.99
C THR A 339 -7.23 19.69 -14.70
N SER A 340 -7.17 18.98 -13.57
CA SER A 340 -7.49 19.54 -12.26
C SER A 340 -6.22 20.06 -11.61
N PRO A 341 -6.27 21.21 -10.93
CA PRO A 341 -5.13 21.64 -10.12
C PRO A 341 -5.04 20.83 -8.81
N PRO A 342 -3.86 20.87 -8.16
CA PRO A 342 -3.68 20.26 -6.85
C PRO A 342 -4.70 20.75 -5.81
N ARG A 343 -4.95 19.93 -4.79
CA ARG A 343 -5.70 20.31 -3.59
C ARG A 343 -4.73 20.60 -2.46
N ILE A 344 -4.95 21.73 -1.79
CA ILE A 344 -4.10 22.18 -0.68
C ILE A 344 -4.91 22.24 0.61
N ALA A 345 -4.41 21.58 1.65
CA ALA A 345 -4.79 21.80 3.04
C ALA A 345 -3.57 22.27 3.82
N VAL A 346 -3.56 23.54 4.24
CA VAL A 346 -2.47 24.10 5.04
C VAL A 346 -2.64 23.63 6.48
N LEU A 347 -1.62 22.97 7.03
CA LEU A 347 -1.60 22.45 8.39
C LEU A 347 -0.63 23.30 9.21
N PRO A 348 -1.11 24.26 10.02
CA PRO A 348 -0.23 25.05 10.87
C PRO A 348 0.29 24.18 12.02
N ARG A 349 1.35 23.40 11.77
CA ARG A 349 2.11 22.75 12.83
C ARG A 349 3.35 23.58 13.11
N ILE A 350 3.24 24.46 14.08
CA ILE A 350 4.35 25.31 14.53
C ILE A 350 5.21 24.46 15.46
N LEU A 351 6.30 23.93 14.94
CA LEU A 351 7.39 23.46 15.79
C LEU A 351 8.25 24.68 16.10
N MET A 352 8.04 25.24 17.28
CA MET A 352 8.94 26.25 17.83
C MET A 352 10.30 25.58 18.03
N GLY A 353 11.37 26.27 17.71
CA GLY A 353 12.74 25.83 17.93
C GLY A 353 13.55 27.07 17.68
N ARG A 354 14.52 27.38 18.55
CA ARG A 354 15.09 28.73 18.74
C ARG A 354 15.73 29.44 17.52
N LYS A 355 15.50 29.01 16.26
CA LYS A 355 15.99 29.64 15.02
C LYS A 355 14.98 29.77 13.87
N ALA A 356 13.86 29.05 13.82
CA ALA A 356 12.96 29.05 12.66
C ALA A 356 11.52 28.64 13.00
N ILE A 357 10.57 29.07 12.17
CA ILE A 357 9.17 28.59 12.17
C ILE A 357 9.04 27.56 11.05
N VAL A 358 8.43 26.42 11.32
CA VAL A 358 8.12 25.40 10.31
C VAL A 358 6.63 25.47 9.97
N ILE A 359 6.29 25.55 8.69
CA ILE A 359 4.91 25.50 8.20
C ILE A 359 4.74 24.26 7.35
N HIS A 360 3.70 23.46 7.64
CA HIS A 360 3.38 22.26 6.88
C HIS A 360 2.16 22.48 5.98
N ALA A 361 2.10 21.74 4.87
CA ALA A 361 0.95 21.69 3.98
C ALA A 361 0.78 20.27 3.45
N LEU A 362 -0.45 19.79 3.48
CA LEU A 362 -0.86 18.62 2.72
C LEU A 362 -1.23 19.11 1.32
N VAL A 363 -0.50 18.64 0.31
CA VAL A 363 -0.80 18.93 -1.10
C VAL A 363 -1.04 17.59 -1.78
N LEU A 364 -2.25 17.40 -2.27
CA LEU A 364 -2.69 16.15 -2.91
C LEU A 364 -3.12 16.46 -4.33
N ASP A 365 -2.72 15.61 -5.25
CA ASP A 365 -3.21 15.68 -6.62
C ASP A 365 -3.24 14.30 -7.24
N TRP A 366 -3.99 14.14 -8.33
CA TRP A 366 -3.95 12.93 -9.14
C TRP A 366 -2.57 12.76 -9.75
N SER A 367 -2.07 13.83 -10.38
CA SER A 367 -0.76 13.84 -11.00
C SER A 367 0.34 14.25 -10.03
N LYS A 368 1.60 13.93 -10.37
CA LYS A 368 2.74 14.31 -9.56
C LYS A 368 2.78 15.82 -9.37
N VAL A 369 2.89 16.26 -8.12
CA VAL A 369 3.08 17.67 -7.80
C VAL A 369 4.51 18.08 -8.17
N SER A 370 4.65 19.04 -9.08
CA SER A 370 5.95 19.48 -9.61
C SER A 370 6.57 20.62 -8.81
N LYS A 371 5.74 21.43 -8.15
CA LYS A 371 6.21 22.60 -7.39
C LYS A 371 5.27 22.94 -6.24
N VAL A 372 5.82 23.21 -5.06
CA VAL A 372 5.09 23.73 -3.91
C VAL A 372 5.87 24.88 -3.27
N GLN A 373 5.21 26.01 -3.03
CA GLN A 373 5.81 27.20 -2.44
C GLN A 373 4.96 27.76 -1.31
N LEU A 374 5.59 28.12 -0.20
CA LEU A 374 4.99 28.90 0.87
C LEU A 374 5.17 30.38 0.55
N MET A 375 4.08 31.12 0.51
CA MET A 375 4.07 32.57 0.52
C MET A 375 3.67 33.02 1.92
N TYR A 376 4.50 33.81 2.59
CA TYR A 376 4.20 34.35 3.93
C TYR A 376 4.42 35.85 4.00
N SER A 377 3.66 36.53 4.86
CA SER A 377 3.71 37.98 5.04
C SER A 377 3.75 38.37 6.50
N VAL A 378 4.62 39.35 6.77
CA VAL A 378 4.76 40.07 8.05
C VAL A 378 4.32 41.50 7.79
N ARG A 379 3.24 41.94 8.45
CA ARG A 379 2.58 43.24 8.26
C ARG A 379 1.99 43.42 6.84
N SER A 380 2.79 43.57 5.78
CA SER A 380 2.29 43.79 4.40
C SER A 380 3.14 43.25 3.24
N SER A 381 4.41 42.87 3.45
CA SER A 381 5.26 42.36 2.37
C SER A 381 5.18 40.83 2.31
N TRP A 382 5.02 40.27 1.10
CA TRP A 382 5.01 38.82 0.87
C TRP A 382 6.40 38.33 0.49
N LYS A 383 6.82 37.24 1.12
CA LYS A 383 8.03 36.47 0.78
C LYS A 383 7.61 35.09 0.32
N THR A 384 8.35 34.53 -0.63
CA THR A 384 8.11 33.19 -1.18
C THR A 384 9.30 32.31 -0.89
N VAL A 385 9.05 31.08 -0.42
CA VAL A 385 10.06 30.04 -0.22
C VAL A 385 9.54 28.72 -0.77
N ASP A 386 10.42 27.90 -1.33
CA ASP A 386 10.05 26.55 -1.77
C ASP A 386 9.79 25.65 -0.55
N MET A 387 8.81 24.76 -0.66
CA MET A 387 8.52 23.76 0.37
C MET A 387 9.15 22.42 -0.03
N ALA A 388 9.80 21.76 0.92
CA ALA A 388 10.36 20.41 0.76
C ALA A 388 9.31 19.35 1.10
N TYR A 389 9.32 18.21 0.42
CA TYR A 389 8.46 17.07 0.74
C TYR A 389 9.12 16.17 1.80
N ASP A 390 8.38 15.77 2.82
CA ASP A 390 8.82 14.83 3.86
C ASP A 390 8.13 13.47 3.63
N GLU A 391 8.91 12.46 3.23
CA GLU A 391 8.42 11.10 2.97
C GLU A 391 7.82 10.42 4.20
N SER A 392 8.25 10.78 5.41
CA SER A 392 7.78 10.14 6.64
C SER A 392 6.39 10.62 7.06
N THR A 393 6.08 11.89 6.78
CA THR A 393 4.79 12.51 7.12
C THR A 393 3.88 12.67 5.92
N HIS A 394 4.40 12.50 4.70
CA HIS A 394 3.74 12.81 3.43
C HIS A 394 3.26 14.27 3.33
N LEU A 395 3.94 15.19 4.03
CA LEU A 395 3.63 16.62 4.04
C LEU A 395 4.73 17.42 3.35
N TYR A 396 4.34 18.53 2.75
CA TYR A 396 5.29 19.57 2.36
C TYR A 396 5.57 20.45 3.57
N PHE A 397 6.81 20.91 3.74
CA PHE A 397 7.18 21.85 4.79
C PHE A 397 8.13 22.95 4.29
N ALA A 398 8.03 24.14 4.87
CA ALA A 398 9.01 25.20 4.70
C ALA A 398 9.48 25.72 6.05
N ARG A 399 10.77 26.03 6.11
CA ARG A 399 11.41 26.66 7.28
C ARG A 399 11.59 28.14 6.99
N ILE A 400 10.94 28.99 7.77
CA ILE A 400 11.06 30.45 7.66
C ILE A 400 11.82 31.01 8.88
N PRO A 401 12.52 32.15 8.74
CA PRO A 401 13.20 32.79 9.86
C PRO A 401 12.26 33.04 11.04
N LEU A 402 12.79 33.08 12.26
CA LEU A 402 12.01 33.46 13.43
C LEU A 402 11.41 34.86 13.25
N ILE A 403 10.10 34.98 13.43
CA ILE A 403 9.34 36.23 13.32
C ILE A 403 8.83 36.58 14.71
N ARG A 404 9.07 37.83 15.16
CA ARG A 404 8.65 38.32 16.48
C ARG A 404 7.20 38.83 16.53
N GLU A 405 6.54 38.91 15.37
CA GLU A 405 5.11 39.23 15.31
C GLU A 405 4.28 38.09 15.86
N LYS A 406 3.17 38.41 16.54
CA LYS A 406 2.24 37.39 17.06
C LYS A 406 1.47 36.67 15.97
N VAL A 407 1.25 37.33 14.84
CA VAL A 407 0.46 36.79 13.74
C VAL A 407 1.19 36.98 12.43
N ILE A 408 1.27 35.92 11.64
CA ILE A 408 1.72 35.97 10.25
C ILE A 408 0.59 35.54 9.32
N ARG A 409 0.60 36.03 8.08
CA ARG A 409 -0.31 35.55 7.04
C ARG A 409 0.44 34.63 6.10
N CYS A 410 -0.14 33.48 5.75
CA CYS A 410 0.46 32.56 4.79
C CYS A 410 -0.55 32.05 3.78
N LYS A 411 -0.07 31.68 2.60
CA LYS A 411 -0.80 30.89 1.59
C LYS A 411 0.20 29.99 0.87
N VAL A 412 -0.27 28.87 0.37
CA VAL A 412 0.58 27.89 -0.32
C VAL A 412 0.17 27.86 -1.79
N TYR A 413 1.18 27.91 -2.66
CA TYR A 413 1.05 27.72 -4.10
C TYR A 413 1.47 26.28 -4.43
N ALA A 414 0.72 25.60 -5.29
CA ALA A 414 1.09 24.28 -5.80
C ALA A 414 0.82 24.19 -7.30
N ARG A 415 1.68 23.46 -8.01
CA ARG A 415 1.55 23.14 -9.44
C ARG A 415 1.88 21.67 -9.67
N ASP A 416 1.16 21.03 -10.57
CA ASP A 416 1.41 19.65 -11.00
C ASP A 416 2.35 19.53 -12.22
N ILE A 417 2.58 18.31 -12.72
CA ILE A 417 3.39 18.07 -13.94
C ILE A 417 2.69 18.44 -15.26
N TYR A 418 1.39 18.71 -15.23
CA TYR A 418 0.60 19.12 -16.40
C TYR A 418 0.48 20.64 -16.54
N GLY A 419 0.88 21.39 -15.51
CA GLY A 419 0.85 22.84 -15.44
C GLY A 419 -0.39 23.39 -14.75
N ASN A 420 -1.27 22.54 -14.21
CA ASN A 420 -2.41 22.96 -13.42
C ASN A 420 -1.89 23.49 -12.07
N ASP A 421 -2.31 24.69 -11.68
CA ASP A 421 -1.86 25.31 -10.44
C ASP A 421 -2.97 25.98 -9.64
N ILE A 422 -2.71 26.09 -8.34
CA ILE A 422 -3.62 26.72 -7.38
C ILE A 422 -2.82 27.46 -6.31
N THR A 423 -3.43 28.49 -5.75
CA THR A 423 -2.97 29.11 -4.50
C THR A 423 -4.06 28.97 -3.45
N SER A 424 -3.71 28.49 -2.25
CA SER A 424 -4.63 28.37 -1.14
C SER A 424 -5.19 29.72 -0.71
N LYS A 425 -6.29 29.69 0.05
CA LYS A 425 -6.75 30.88 0.78
C LYS A 425 -5.66 31.35 1.75
N VAL A 426 -5.68 32.66 2.03
CA VAL A 426 -4.79 33.26 3.04
C VAL A 426 -5.23 32.78 4.43
N LEU A 427 -4.29 32.20 5.17
CA LEU A 427 -4.44 31.78 6.56
C LEU A 427 -3.69 32.76 7.46
N SER A 428 -4.33 33.16 8.57
CA SER A 428 -3.66 33.87 9.66
C SER A 428 -3.19 32.85 10.68
N VAL A 429 -1.89 32.83 10.96
CA VAL A 429 -1.25 31.87 11.87
C VAL A 429 -0.75 32.63 13.09
N GLU A 430 -1.24 32.25 14.27
CA GLU A 430 -0.78 32.78 15.55
C GLU A 430 0.48 32.05 16.02
N LEU A 431 1.56 32.80 16.22
CA LEU A 431 2.85 32.29 16.68
C LEU A 431 2.90 32.32 18.21
N HIS A 432 2.85 31.15 18.84
CA HIS A 432 3.02 30.98 20.29
C HIS A 432 4.44 30.51 20.59
N VAL A 433 5.34 31.45 20.91
CA VAL A 433 6.72 31.09 21.26
C VAL A 433 6.72 30.51 22.66
N ASP A 434 7.00 29.21 22.77
CA ASP A 434 7.17 28.56 24.06
C ASP A 434 8.53 28.96 24.67
N THR A 435 8.46 29.64 25.80
CA THR A 435 9.62 30.11 26.56
C THR A 435 9.74 29.46 27.92
N GLU A 436 8.78 28.59 28.29
CA GLU A 436 8.74 27.94 29.60
C GLU A 436 9.23 26.50 29.47
N GLY A 437 9.82 25.96 30.54
CA GLY A 437 10.25 24.56 30.56
C GLY A 437 9.09 23.61 30.89
N PRO A 438 9.25 22.30 30.65
CA PRO A 438 8.21 21.32 30.93
C PRO A 438 7.70 21.34 32.38
N LYS A 439 6.40 21.12 32.56
CA LYS A 439 5.82 20.94 33.90
C LYS A 439 6.09 19.52 34.39
N ILE A 440 6.73 19.39 35.56
CA ILE A 440 7.01 18.10 36.23
C ILE A 440 6.07 17.97 37.43
N THR A 441 5.20 16.97 37.43
CA THR A 441 4.26 16.67 38.52
C THR A 441 4.25 15.18 38.88
N ASP A 442 3.52 14.84 39.94
CA ASP A 442 3.20 13.44 40.32
C ASP A 442 4.44 12.56 40.49
N VAL A 443 5.52 13.14 41.02
CA VAL A 443 6.76 12.41 41.27
C VAL A 443 6.53 11.42 42.42
N SER A 444 6.66 10.13 42.11
CA SER A 444 6.50 9.06 43.09
C SER A 444 7.60 8.03 42.96
N ARG A 445 7.76 7.20 44.00
CA ARG A 445 8.78 6.17 44.09
C ARG A 445 8.20 4.84 44.53
N ALA A 446 8.80 3.75 44.06
CA ALA A 446 8.49 2.40 44.53
C ALA A 446 9.81 1.59 44.68
N PRO A 447 10.05 0.94 45.83
CA PRO A 447 9.23 0.95 47.04
C PRO A 447 9.28 2.29 47.80
N GLU A 448 8.25 2.61 48.58
CA GLU A 448 8.23 3.84 49.39
C GLU A 448 9.29 3.83 50.51
N LYS A 449 9.61 2.62 51.01
CA LYS A 449 10.60 2.34 52.06
C LYS A 449 11.63 1.31 51.55
N PRO A 450 12.67 1.74 50.83
CA PRO A 450 13.65 0.84 50.23
C PRO A 450 14.57 0.20 51.26
N THR A 451 14.90 -1.09 51.05
CA THR A 451 15.96 -1.81 51.77
C THR A 451 17.23 -1.89 50.94
N THR A 452 18.31 -2.45 51.50
CA THR A 452 19.58 -2.64 50.78
C THR A 452 19.50 -3.58 49.58
N LYS A 453 18.42 -4.32 49.41
CA LYS A 453 18.19 -5.22 48.26
C LYS A 453 17.36 -4.55 47.16
N ASP A 454 16.72 -3.42 47.46
CA ASP A 454 15.72 -2.82 46.58
C ASP A 454 16.34 -1.75 45.67
N SER A 455 16.16 -1.91 44.36
CA SER A 455 16.28 -0.79 43.43
C SER A 455 15.03 0.06 43.49
N VAL A 456 15.16 1.39 43.42
CA VAL A 456 14.03 2.31 43.56
C VAL A 456 13.61 2.85 42.20
N LYS A 457 12.40 2.49 41.77
CA LYS A 457 11.78 3.04 40.56
C LYS A 457 11.20 4.42 40.88
N ILE A 458 11.65 5.44 40.16
CA ILE A 458 11.07 6.79 40.18
C ILE A 458 10.20 6.95 38.96
N VAL A 459 8.99 7.46 39.15
CA VAL A 459 8.08 7.84 38.06
C VAL A 459 7.65 9.30 38.20
N ALA A 460 7.42 9.97 37.08
CA ALA A 460 6.93 11.34 37.05
C ALA A 460 6.05 11.58 35.82
N ASN A 461 5.09 12.50 35.98
CA ASN A 461 4.30 13.03 34.89
C ASN A 461 5.01 14.30 34.37
N VAL A 462 5.32 14.33 33.08
CA VAL A 462 6.04 15.44 32.45
C VAL A 462 5.28 15.87 31.20
N THR A 463 4.81 17.12 31.19
CA THR A 463 3.97 17.66 30.11
C THR A 463 4.49 19.02 29.65
N ASP A 464 4.44 19.25 28.34
CA ASP A 464 4.84 20.52 27.74
C ASP A 464 4.05 20.77 26.43
N PRO A 465 3.56 21.99 26.16
CA PRO A 465 2.85 22.31 24.92
C PRO A 465 3.66 22.09 23.64
N SER A 466 4.99 22.27 23.73
CA SER A 466 5.91 22.06 22.62
C SER A 466 6.44 20.62 22.54
N GLY A 467 6.02 19.75 23.46
CA GLY A 467 6.41 18.35 23.54
C GLY A 467 7.73 18.14 24.29
N ILE A 468 7.99 16.89 24.71
CA ILE A 468 9.13 16.56 25.59
C ILE A 468 10.35 16.14 24.77
N GLY A 469 11.50 16.77 25.01
CA GLY A 469 12.79 16.42 24.42
C GLY A 469 13.48 15.29 25.18
N GLN A 470 13.82 15.52 26.45
CA GLN A 470 14.41 14.49 27.32
C GLN A 470 14.04 14.69 28.79
N VAL A 471 14.04 13.59 29.55
CA VAL A 471 13.81 13.60 30.99
C VAL A 471 14.95 12.85 31.68
N ILE A 472 15.55 13.46 32.70
CA ILE A 472 16.74 12.98 33.38
C ILE A 472 16.44 12.94 34.88
N LEU A 473 16.56 11.75 35.48
CA LEU A 473 16.62 11.57 36.91
C LEU A 473 18.06 11.82 37.37
N SER A 474 18.26 12.79 38.25
CA SER A 474 19.55 13.06 38.88
C SER A 474 19.49 12.67 40.36
N TYR A 475 20.39 11.81 40.83
CA TYR A 475 20.41 11.37 42.23
C TYR A 475 21.81 11.43 42.86
N SER A 476 21.87 11.59 44.18
CA SER A 476 23.09 11.75 44.96
C SER A 476 22.94 11.14 46.36
N THR A 477 24.04 10.64 46.92
CA THR A 477 24.09 10.11 48.31
C THR A 477 24.80 11.04 49.29
N ASP A 478 25.49 12.07 48.78
CA ASP A 478 26.30 13.02 49.56
C ASP A 478 25.96 14.49 49.26
N LYS A 479 24.98 14.74 48.38
CA LYS A 479 24.59 16.04 47.80
C LYS A 479 25.68 16.75 46.99
N LYS A 480 26.85 16.14 46.78
CA LYS A 480 27.98 16.72 46.06
C LYS A 480 28.13 16.07 44.69
N THR A 481 28.12 14.74 44.64
CA THR A 481 28.23 13.97 43.41
C THR A 481 26.85 13.51 42.96
N TRP A 482 26.45 13.94 41.76
CA TRP A 482 25.16 13.63 41.16
C TRP A 482 25.31 12.68 39.98
N HIS A 483 24.49 11.63 39.97
CA HIS A 483 24.43 10.63 38.91
C HIS A 483 23.16 10.83 38.09
N ASN A 484 23.30 10.93 36.77
CA ASN A 484 22.20 11.18 35.85
C ASN A 484 21.78 9.88 35.16
N VAL A 485 20.48 9.64 35.12
CA VAL A 485 19.84 8.50 34.44
C VAL A 485 18.72 9.04 33.56
N THR A 486 18.78 8.75 32.26
CA THR A 486 17.70 9.10 31.33
C THR A 486 16.45 8.30 31.68
N MET A 487 15.33 8.99 31.91
CA MET A 487 14.02 8.37 32.12
C MET A 487 13.40 7.97 30.78
N LYS A 488 12.68 6.85 30.75
CA LYS A 488 11.98 6.35 29.55
C LYS A 488 10.48 6.52 29.72
N LEU A 489 9.78 6.89 28.65
CA LEU A 489 8.32 6.97 28.64
C LEU A 489 7.71 5.56 28.60
N ASN A 490 6.84 5.25 29.55
CA ASN A 490 6.07 4.01 29.54
C ASN A 490 4.76 4.22 28.77
N ALA A 491 4.66 3.63 27.57
CA ALA A 491 3.52 3.82 26.67
C ALA A 491 2.17 3.34 27.25
N LYS A 492 2.16 2.46 28.26
CA LYS A 492 0.91 2.00 28.89
C LYS A 492 0.38 2.96 29.95
N THR A 493 1.27 3.65 30.66
CA THR A 493 0.91 4.53 31.78
C THR A 493 1.01 6.01 31.43
N GLY A 494 1.74 6.37 30.38
CA GLY A 494 2.02 7.76 29.99
C GLY A 494 3.04 8.47 30.89
N LEU A 495 3.72 7.75 31.79
CA LEU A 495 4.65 8.33 32.75
C LEU A 495 6.11 8.05 32.38
N TYR A 496 7.01 8.96 32.73
CA TYR A 496 8.46 8.75 32.61
C TYR A 496 8.96 7.95 33.80
N GLU A 497 9.81 6.94 33.55
CA GLU A 497 10.35 6.05 34.57
C GLU A 497 11.86 5.86 34.47
N ALA A 498 12.53 5.82 35.63
CA ALA A 498 13.94 5.43 35.78
C ALA A 498 14.15 4.71 37.10
N VAL A 499 15.29 4.03 37.24
CA VAL A 499 15.62 3.22 38.41
C VAL A 499 16.91 3.72 39.04
N ILE A 500 16.86 3.99 40.35
CA ILE A 500 18.03 4.20 41.19
C ILE A 500 18.50 2.83 41.70
N PRO A 501 19.77 2.44 41.50
CA PRO A 501 20.31 1.18 42.00
C PRO A 501 20.22 1.05 43.52
N ALA A 502 20.23 -0.19 44.02
CA ALA A 502 20.21 -0.47 45.45
C ALA A 502 21.42 0.16 46.16
N CYS A 503 21.16 0.84 47.27
CA CYS A 503 22.15 1.57 48.06
C CYS A 503 22.42 0.88 49.41
N LYS A 504 23.56 1.20 50.05
CA LYS A 504 23.95 0.62 51.35
C LYS A 504 23.02 1.08 52.48
N THR A 505 22.92 0.30 53.57
CA THR A 505 22.09 0.63 54.74
C THR A 505 22.43 2.01 55.29
N ALA A 506 21.42 2.73 55.79
CA ALA A 506 21.55 4.06 56.38
C ALA A 506 22.08 5.15 55.42
N THR A 507 22.04 4.90 54.11
CA THR A 507 22.32 5.93 53.11
C THR A 507 21.06 6.75 52.85
N THR A 508 21.16 8.08 52.97
CA THR A 508 20.12 8.99 52.48
C THR A 508 20.38 9.32 51.02
N VAL A 509 19.44 8.97 50.15
CA VAL A 509 19.49 9.26 48.72
C VAL A 509 18.64 10.51 48.46
N TYR A 510 19.22 11.49 47.79
CA TYR A 510 18.57 12.69 47.27
C TYR A 510 18.36 12.54 45.78
N TYR A 511 17.22 12.96 45.25
CA TYR A 511 16.98 12.91 43.80
C TYR A 511 16.08 14.06 43.34
N LYS A 512 16.25 14.43 42.07
CA LYS A 512 15.43 15.43 41.37
C LYS A 512 15.37 15.09 39.89
N ILE A 513 14.42 15.69 39.20
CA ILE A 513 14.17 15.43 37.78
C ILE A 513 14.41 16.71 37.00
N TYR A 514 15.16 16.56 35.92
CA TYR A 514 15.33 17.58 34.88
C TYR A 514 14.53 17.17 33.66
N ALA A 515 13.75 18.08 33.10
CA ALA A 515 13.07 17.86 31.84
C ALA A 515 13.41 18.98 30.88
N SER A 516 13.65 18.64 29.62
CA SER A 516 13.68 19.60 28.53
C SER A 516 12.51 19.35 27.59
N ASP A 517 11.98 20.41 27.03
CA ASP A 517 11.03 20.32 25.91
C ASP A 517 11.79 20.07 24.58
N THR A 518 11.05 20.03 23.46
CA THR A 518 11.65 19.88 22.13
C THR A 518 12.32 21.17 21.61
N VAL A 519 12.13 22.29 22.30
CA VAL A 519 12.56 23.64 21.86
C VAL A 519 13.75 24.17 22.67
N GLY A 520 14.19 23.40 23.68
CA GLY A 520 15.36 23.60 24.50
C GLY A 520 15.13 24.37 25.81
N ASN A 521 13.89 24.57 26.26
CA ASN A 521 13.63 25.09 27.60
C ASN A 521 13.73 23.94 28.62
N TRP A 522 14.19 24.27 29.83
CA TRP A 522 14.46 23.29 30.89
C TRP A 522 13.67 23.61 32.13
N ALA A 523 13.22 22.57 32.81
CA ALA A 523 12.63 22.63 34.14
C ALA A 523 13.34 21.67 35.10
N GLU A 524 13.36 22.05 36.37
CA GLU A 524 13.90 21.26 37.48
C GLU A 524 12.79 21.04 38.51
N SER A 525 12.64 19.80 38.99
CA SER A 525 11.72 19.48 40.09
C SER A 525 12.27 19.91 41.44
N GLU A 526 11.42 19.87 42.48
CA GLU A 526 11.93 19.86 43.85
C GLU A 526 12.90 18.69 44.11
N THR A 527 13.72 18.83 45.16
CA THR A 527 14.62 17.74 45.60
C THR A 527 13.91 16.85 46.60
N TYR A 528 13.73 15.59 46.22
CA TYR A 528 13.16 14.53 47.06
C TYR A 528 14.26 13.74 47.76
N SER A 529 13.90 13.02 48.83
CA SER A 529 14.85 12.11 49.49
C SER A 529 14.18 10.90 50.13
N TYR A 530 14.97 9.84 50.34
CA TYR A 530 14.62 8.67 51.15
C TYR A 530 15.85 8.12 51.86
N THR A 531 15.64 7.33 52.92
CA THR A 531 16.71 6.63 53.64
C THR A 531 16.54 5.13 53.50
N VAL A 532 17.63 4.44 53.17
CA VAL A 532 17.64 2.97 53.00
C VAL A 532 17.59 2.28 54.37
N SER A 533 16.59 1.43 54.56
CA SER A 533 16.41 0.65 55.79
C SER A 533 17.19 -0.68 55.74
N ALA A 534 17.50 -1.24 56.91
CA ALA A 534 18.00 -2.61 56.98
C ALA A 534 16.90 -3.59 56.52
N PRO A 535 17.24 -4.67 55.79
CA PRO A 535 16.26 -5.70 55.48
C PRO A 535 15.69 -6.28 56.78
N PRO A 536 14.39 -6.61 56.84
CA PRO A 536 13.81 -7.25 58.01
C PRO A 536 14.58 -8.55 58.31
N THR A 537 14.96 -8.75 59.57
CA THR A 537 15.63 -9.96 60.04
C THR A 537 14.73 -11.16 59.76
N GLU A 538 15.16 -12.08 58.91
CA GLU A 538 14.46 -13.36 58.72
C GLU A 538 14.48 -14.12 60.05
N VAL A 539 13.33 -14.21 60.72
CA VAL A 539 13.17 -15.03 61.92
C VAL A 539 13.08 -16.48 61.46
N PRO A 540 13.92 -17.41 61.94
CA PRO A 540 13.81 -18.82 61.54
C PRO A 540 12.45 -19.35 62.00
N THR A 541 11.64 -19.80 61.05
CA THR A 541 10.37 -20.48 61.33
C THR A 541 10.67 -21.80 62.04
N ARG A 542 10.19 -21.94 63.28
CA ARG A 542 10.31 -23.17 64.07
C ARG A 542 9.48 -24.26 63.38
N ASP A 543 10.13 -25.32 62.92
CA ASP A 543 9.46 -26.47 62.32
C ASP A 543 8.59 -27.19 63.38
N LEU A 544 7.27 -27.02 63.26
CA LEU A 544 6.26 -27.61 64.16
C LEU A 544 5.80 -29.00 63.69
N THR A 545 6.34 -29.51 62.58
CA THR A 545 6.00 -30.83 62.01
C THR A 545 6.05 -31.99 63.03
N PRO A 546 7.04 -32.10 63.95
CA PRO A 546 7.03 -33.18 64.95
C PRO A 546 5.88 -33.06 65.97
N TYR A 547 5.38 -31.85 66.26
CA TYR A 547 4.24 -31.64 67.15
C TYR A 547 2.92 -32.01 66.49
N ILE A 548 2.76 -31.73 65.19
CA ILE A 548 1.56 -32.11 64.42
C ILE A 548 1.45 -33.63 64.29
N ILE A 549 2.58 -34.34 64.06
CA ILE A 549 2.62 -35.81 64.05
C ILE A 549 2.27 -36.38 65.43
N GLY A 550 2.79 -35.80 66.51
CA GLY A 550 2.48 -36.22 67.88
C GLY A 550 1.00 -36.11 68.25
N VAL A 551 0.33 -35.02 67.84
CA VAL A 551 -1.12 -34.84 68.08
C VAL A 551 -1.96 -35.81 67.24
N ALA A 552 -1.58 -36.08 65.99
CA ALA A 552 -2.29 -37.03 65.13
C ALA A 552 -2.23 -38.48 65.68
N VAL A 553 -1.07 -38.91 66.17
CA VAL A 553 -0.93 -40.24 66.81
C VAL A 553 -1.79 -40.34 68.07
N LEU A 554 -1.82 -39.30 68.90
CA LEU A 554 -2.63 -39.27 70.11
C LEU A 554 -4.13 -39.38 69.79
N VAL A 555 -4.62 -38.66 68.77
CA VAL A 555 -6.02 -38.73 68.33
C VAL A 555 -6.37 -40.12 67.79
N ILE A 556 -5.49 -40.77 67.03
CA ILE A 556 -5.71 -42.14 66.55
C ILE A 556 -5.80 -43.12 67.71
N VAL A 557 -4.92 -43.02 68.71
CA VAL A 557 -4.98 -43.87 69.91
C VAL A 557 -6.29 -43.67 70.66
N ILE A 558 -6.73 -42.42 70.85
CA ILE A 558 -8.00 -42.11 71.50
C ILE A 558 -9.19 -42.69 70.71
N VAL A 559 -9.20 -42.55 69.39
CA VAL A 559 -10.25 -43.10 68.52
C VAL A 559 -10.28 -44.64 68.57
N VAL A 560 -9.12 -45.30 68.54
CA VAL A 560 -9.02 -46.77 68.68
C VAL A 560 -9.52 -47.21 70.06
N CYS A 561 -9.15 -46.51 71.13
CA CYS A 561 -9.67 -46.77 72.48
C CYS A 561 -11.20 -46.60 72.52
N ILE A 562 -11.76 -45.56 71.92
CA ILE A 562 -13.22 -45.33 71.85
C ILE A 562 -13.91 -46.44 71.04
N ILE A 563 -13.33 -46.89 69.92
CA ILE A 563 -13.88 -47.99 69.11
C ILE A 563 -13.84 -49.32 69.88
N LEU A 564 -12.75 -49.61 70.59
CA LEU A 564 -12.63 -50.82 71.43
C LEU A 564 -13.61 -50.80 72.60
N ILE A 565 -13.81 -49.64 73.25
CA ILE A 565 -14.81 -49.47 74.31
C ILE A 565 -16.24 -49.64 73.77
N LYS A 566 -16.54 -49.12 72.56
CA LYS A 566 -17.84 -49.31 71.92
C LYS A 566 -18.08 -50.75 71.49
N ARG A 567 -17.06 -51.49 71.02
CA ARG A 567 -17.19 -52.92 70.65
C ARG A 567 -17.42 -53.85 71.85
N ARG A 568 -16.94 -53.50 73.06
CA ARG A 568 -17.21 -54.26 74.30
C ARG A 568 -18.61 -54.08 74.86
N LYS A 569 -19.36 -53.05 74.44
CA LYS A 569 -20.75 -52.80 74.87
C LYS A 569 -21.81 -53.37 73.92
N ALA A 570 -21.39 -54.05 72.84
CA ALA A 570 -22.28 -54.60 71.81
C ALA A 570 -22.11 -56.12 71.62
N SER A 571 -21.60 -56.85 72.64
CA SER A 571 -21.61 -58.31 72.70
C SER A 571 -22.24 -58.80 73.99
#